data_AF-G2LFT5-F1
#
_entry.id   AF-G2LFT5-F1
#
_cell.length_a   1.000
_cell.length_b   1.000
_cell.length_c   1.000
_cell.angle_alpha   90.00
_cell.angle_beta   90.00
_cell.angle_gamma   90.00
#
_symmetry.space_group_name_H-M   'P 1'
#
loop_
_entity.id
_entity.type
_entity.pdbx_description
1 polymer ?
#
loop_
_entity_poly.entity_id
_entity_poly.type
_entity_poly.pdbx_seq_one_letter_code
_entity_poly.pdbx_strand_id
1 'polypeptide(L)'
;MTYETLKVIGSGAHAIVHLARDSTTGELYAIKEFLGGGRAAQLFFRELASLTTLQHPNVVRCVDLIYGQGNTRNKLVLEYAAGGSLRDLLNQQTALPMGEAIRVIRDVAAGLAYAHSRQILHRDLKPENILVFPDPTTGANRYKIADLGIANHLANVFDQQKPNGSPAYMAPEQFYDFSTYASDLYSLGVIFYELLTGERPFHGLPEELFTKHAKEPPDLSRIPEPVRPIVAALLHKTPGERMKSAQALLEALDTLDGPAALVPARAPDTARNAPSADTGLEQTQQLEPWFTLELAGSQQLFVINPLQRPAVYIVDARTTGFLELDRRRFVPYFLPERITATAVPHAEATTSYFATNRSLYALAAGDMSPRRLFSLPFPVTSLAVTPAENLFLLANDTRLSGYSPEGRQCWELEVCNYLQAPQLLVLGDDDILVTSGPIRPKVMCLDASGRIKYQIPLGSPALALMPSSVGGDFHLVLFGDGDQQPMRLATFTGDRELAEMDLGEAVYATKNHSHFVTFFHASGRVSLISDGLPIAEYQPRGMILDDAWVPAARAYVNIERQTPRTLVNVFRLTTTPH
;
A
#
# COMPACT_ATOMS: atom_id res chain seq x y z
N MET A 1 6.67 9.54 -30.87
CA MET A 1 7.91 9.27 -31.63
C MET A 1 7.81 7.90 -32.30
N THR A 2 8.62 7.60 -33.32
CA THR A 2 8.65 6.26 -33.94
C THR A 2 9.89 5.53 -33.47
N TYR A 3 9.72 4.36 -32.87
CA TYR A 3 10.83 3.58 -32.30
C TYR A 3 11.04 2.28 -33.08
N GLU A 4 12.27 2.03 -33.48
CA GLU A 4 12.72 0.78 -34.09
C GLU A 4 13.28 -0.15 -33.02
N THR A 5 12.60 -1.27 -32.77
CA THR A 5 13.09 -2.31 -31.84
C THR A 5 14.32 -3.02 -32.42
N LEU A 6 15.42 -3.03 -31.67
CA LEU A 6 16.69 -3.64 -32.07
C LEU A 6 16.87 -5.06 -31.53
N LYS A 7 16.76 -5.24 -30.21
CA LYS A 7 16.93 -6.55 -29.54
C LYS A 7 16.24 -6.60 -28.19
N VAL A 8 15.98 -7.80 -27.68
CA VAL A 8 15.56 -7.99 -26.28
C VAL A 8 16.77 -7.82 -25.36
N ILE A 9 16.61 -7.04 -24.30
CA ILE A 9 17.63 -6.79 -23.26
C ILE A 9 17.21 -7.23 -21.86
N GLY A 10 15.93 -7.55 -21.66
CA GLY A 10 15.42 -8.10 -20.41
C GLY A 10 14.11 -8.85 -20.64
N SER A 11 13.84 -9.86 -19.81
CA SER A 11 12.59 -10.60 -19.84
C SER A 11 12.21 -10.97 -18.41
N GLY A 12 10.98 -10.67 -18.02
CA GLY A 12 10.40 -10.99 -16.72
C GLY A 12 9.04 -11.66 -16.86
N ALA A 13 8.44 -12.03 -15.72
CA ALA A 13 7.15 -12.73 -15.70
C ALA A 13 5.98 -11.90 -16.29
N HIS A 14 6.12 -10.58 -16.36
CA HIS A 14 5.02 -9.66 -16.72
C HIS A 14 5.37 -8.69 -17.84
N ALA A 15 6.65 -8.61 -18.25
CA ALA A 15 7.09 -7.69 -19.28
C ALA A 15 8.36 -8.19 -19.98
N ILE A 16 8.55 -7.76 -21.22
CA ILE A 16 9.77 -7.93 -22.01
C ILE A 16 10.35 -6.54 -22.26
N VAL A 17 11.65 -6.38 -22.04
CA VAL A 17 12.35 -5.11 -22.27
C VAL A 17 13.17 -5.21 -23.54
N HIS A 18 12.93 -4.28 -24.46
CA HIS A 18 13.59 -4.18 -25.75
C HIS A 18 14.52 -2.97 -25.77
N LEU A 19 15.72 -3.12 -26.30
CA LEU A 19 16.49 -1.99 -26.79
C LEU A 19 15.84 -1.50 -28.08
N ALA A 20 15.55 -0.21 -28.14
CA ALA A 20 15.01 0.43 -29.32
C ALA A 20 15.80 1.69 -29.68
N ARG A 21 15.64 2.14 -30.92
CA ARG A 21 16.21 3.39 -31.42
C ARG A 21 15.08 4.31 -31.87
N ASP A 22 15.10 5.56 -31.46
CA ASP A 22 14.23 6.56 -32.06
C ASP A 22 14.67 6.80 -33.51
N SER A 23 13.77 6.54 -34.47
CA SER A 23 14.05 6.65 -35.90
C SER A 23 14.35 8.09 -36.35
N THR A 24 13.99 9.09 -35.54
CA THR A 24 14.21 10.51 -35.85
C THR A 24 15.54 11.01 -35.33
N THR A 25 15.85 10.72 -34.05
CA THR A 25 17.03 11.26 -33.36
C THR A 25 18.22 10.30 -33.39
N GLY A 26 17.98 9.01 -33.64
CA GLY A 26 18.99 7.95 -33.53
C GLY A 26 19.33 7.56 -32.09
N GLU A 27 18.71 8.19 -31.09
CA GLU A 27 18.95 7.90 -29.67
C GLU A 27 18.41 6.53 -29.27
N LEU A 28 19.05 5.92 -28.26
CA LEU A 28 18.69 4.60 -27.75
C LEU A 28 17.77 4.70 -26.54
N TYR A 29 16.76 3.83 -26.50
CA TYR A 29 15.74 3.75 -25.47
C TYR A 29 15.51 2.29 -25.04
N ALA A 30 15.01 2.10 -23.82
CA ALA A 30 14.52 0.82 -23.33
C ALA A 30 12.99 0.81 -23.40
N ILE A 31 12.41 -0.05 -24.22
CA ILE A 31 10.96 -0.21 -24.35
C ILE A 31 10.53 -1.42 -23.54
N LYS A 32 9.85 -1.17 -22.43
CA LYS A 32 9.24 -2.20 -21.58
C LYS A 32 7.84 -2.50 -22.08
N GLU A 33 7.67 -3.63 -22.74
CA GLU A 33 6.41 -4.14 -23.27
C GLU A 33 5.77 -5.08 -22.24
N PHE A 34 4.58 -4.73 -21.75
CA PHE A 34 3.86 -5.56 -20.79
C PHE A 34 3.11 -6.66 -21.52
N LEU A 35 3.15 -7.88 -20.98
CA LEU A 35 2.43 -9.02 -21.56
C LEU A 35 0.91 -8.77 -21.51
N GLY A 36 0.12 -9.48 -22.31
CA GLY A 36 -1.35 -9.34 -22.28
C GLY A 36 -1.97 -9.89 -20.98
N GLY A 37 -3.14 -9.36 -20.59
CA GLY A 37 -3.92 -9.82 -19.42
C GLY A 37 -4.08 -8.77 -18.30
N GLY A 38 -5.14 -8.89 -17.49
CA GLY A 38 -5.53 -7.86 -16.51
C GLY A 38 -4.45 -7.52 -15.47
N ARG A 39 -3.68 -8.53 -15.02
CA ARG A 39 -2.55 -8.33 -14.11
C ARG A 39 -1.45 -7.47 -14.75
N ALA A 40 -1.15 -7.65 -16.02
CA ALA A 40 -0.12 -6.88 -16.70
C ALA A 40 -0.54 -5.44 -16.96
N ALA A 41 -1.82 -5.19 -17.23
CA ALA A 41 -2.38 -3.83 -17.31
C ALA A 41 -2.29 -3.09 -15.96
N GLN A 42 -2.62 -3.77 -14.84
CA GLN A 42 -2.46 -3.19 -13.49
C GLN A 42 -1.01 -2.84 -13.19
N LEU A 43 -0.06 -3.73 -13.54
CA LEU A 43 1.37 -3.48 -13.36
C LEU A 43 1.84 -2.30 -14.22
N PHE A 44 1.38 -2.22 -15.46
CA PHE A 44 1.65 -1.09 -16.36
C PHE A 44 1.18 0.24 -15.78
N PHE A 45 -0.10 0.35 -15.36
CA PHE A 45 -0.62 1.60 -14.82
C PHE A 45 0.03 2.00 -13.50
N ARG A 46 0.39 1.02 -12.65
CA ARG A 46 1.11 1.29 -11.39
C ARG A 46 2.53 1.80 -11.64
N GLU A 47 3.24 1.19 -12.59
CA GLU A 47 4.57 1.65 -12.98
C GLU A 47 4.51 3.04 -13.63
N LEU A 48 3.56 3.24 -14.55
CA LEU A 48 3.33 4.53 -15.20
C LEU A 48 3.03 5.64 -14.18
N ALA A 49 2.14 5.39 -13.20
CA ALA A 49 1.82 6.36 -12.15
C ALA A 49 3.05 6.75 -11.32
N SER A 50 3.92 5.77 -11.03
CA SER A 50 5.16 6.01 -10.28
C SER A 50 6.17 6.80 -11.13
N LEU A 51 6.37 6.43 -12.40
CA LEU A 51 7.38 7.07 -13.25
C LEU A 51 6.97 8.44 -13.80
N THR A 52 5.67 8.70 -13.97
CA THR A 52 5.17 10.02 -14.43
C THR A 52 5.28 11.09 -13.36
N THR A 53 5.28 10.70 -12.09
CA THR A 53 5.37 11.61 -10.93
C THR A 53 6.80 11.79 -10.41
N LEU A 54 7.74 10.95 -10.87
CA LEU A 54 9.13 10.96 -10.43
C LEU A 54 10.09 11.48 -11.51
N GLN A 55 10.72 12.62 -11.25
CA GLN A 55 11.80 13.18 -12.08
C GLN A 55 13.01 13.49 -11.21
N HIS A 56 13.99 12.60 -11.20
CA HIS A 56 15.19 12.74 -10.39
C HIS A 56 16.41 12.15 -11.13
N PRO A 57 17.62 12.74 -10.99
CA PRO A 57 18.83 12.22 -11.63
C PRO A 57 19.13 10.74 -11.32
N ASN A 58 18.73 10.26 -10.14
CA ASN A 58 18.93 8.88 -9.69
C ASN A 58 17.68 8.00 -9.78
N VAL A 59 16.67 8.39 -10.56
CA VAL A 59 15.48 7.58 -10.88
C VAL A 59 15.40 7.44 -12.40
N VAL A 60 15.16 6.24 -12.91
CA VAL A 60 14.99 6.02 -14.35
C VAL A 60 13.81 6.81 -14.87
N ARG A 61 14.06 7.63 -15.90
CA ARG A 61 13.05 8.49 -16.52
C ARG A 61 12.21 7.72 -17.53
N CYS A 62 10.89 7.82 -17.40
CA CYS A 62 9.95 7.51 -18.48
C CYS A 62 9.91 8.68 -19.47
N VAL A 63 10.15 8.39 -20.74
CA VAL A 63 10.30 9.36 -21.82
C VAL A 63 9.02 9.49 -22.63
N ASP A 64 8.36 8.37 -22.91
CA ASP A 64 7.18 8.30 -23.76
C ASP A 64 6.32 7.07 -23.40
N LEU A 65 5.08 7.07 -23.86
CA LEU A 65 4.10 6.02 -23.66
C LEU A 65 3.58 5.53 -25.00
N ILE A 66 3.55 4.21 -25.21
CA ILE A 66 2.88 3.61 -26.36
C ILE A 66 1.67 2.84 -25.84
N TYR A 67 0.49 3.43 -26.00
CA TYR A 67 -0.77 2.78 -25.65
C TYR A 67 -1.18 1.83 -26.77
N GLY A 68 -1.52 0.59 -26.40
CA GLY A 68 -1.98 -0.39 -27.34
C GLY A 68 -3.43 -0.16 -27.77
N GLN A 69 -3.71 -0.11 -29.07
CA GLN A 69 -5.05 -0.32 -29.62
C GLN A 69 -5.15 -1.71 -30.25
N GLY A 70 -6.23 -2.45 -29.97
CA GLY A 70 -6.45 -3.81 -30.47
C GLY A 70 -5.41 -4.81 -29.95
N ASN A 71 -4.72 -5.54 -30.84
CA ASN A 71 -3.71 -6.56 -30.49
C ASN A 71 -2.34 -5.98 -30.07
N THR A 72 -2.21 -4.66 -29.94
CA THR A 72 -0.93 -4.05 -29.53
C THR A 72 -0.86 -3.93 -28.01
N ARG A 73 0.30 -4.24 -27.44
CA ARG A 73 0.51 -4.23 -25.98
C ARG A 73 0.95 -2.86 -25.49
N ASN A 74 0.62 -2.56 -24.23
CA ASN A 74 1.07 -1.34 -23.57
C ASN A 74 2.59 -1.35 -23.37
N LYS A 75 3.25 -0.21 -23.68
CA LYS A 75 4.70 -0.08 -23.57
C LYS A 75 5.10 1.22 -22.89
N LEU A 76 6.08 1.13 -22.00
CA LEU A 76 6.79 2.28 -21.45
C LEU A 76 8.10 2.47 -22.22
N VAL A 77 8.35 3.68 -22.67
CA VAL A 77 9.64 4.06 -23.26
C VAL A 77 10.46 4.72 -22.17
N LEU A 78 11.55 4.08 -21.78
CA LEU A 78 12.45 4.50 -20.71
C LEU A 78 13.79 4.90 -21.29
N GLU A 79 14.53 5.75 -20.59
CA GLU A 79 15.93 6.01 -20.93
C GLU A 79 16.76 4.71 -20.86
N TYR A 80 17.69 4.53 -21.80
CA TYR A 80 18.51 3.32 -21.88
C TYR A 80 19.79 3.44 -21.04
N ALA A 81 20.00 2.49 -20.15
CA ALA A 81 21.22 2.36 -19.34
C ALA A 81 22.29 1.56 -20.08
N ALA A 82 23.22 2.24 -20.74
CA ALA A 82 24.28 1.59 -21.52
C ALA A 82 25.26 0.75 -20.69
N GLY A 83 25.37 1.01 -19.38
CA GLY A 83 26.23 0.27 -18.46
C GLY A 83 25.61 -1.00 -17.89
N GLY A 84 24.37 -1.35 -18.25
CA GLY A 84 23.65 -2.50 -17.69
C GLY A 84 23.16 -2.26 -16.25
N SER A 85 23.00 -3.33 -15.49
CA SER A 85 22.59 -3.30 -14.09
C SER A 85 23.78 -3.37 -13.11
N LEU A 86 23.56 -3.01 -11.85
CA LEU A 86 24.53 -3.19 -10.78
C LEU A 86 24.85 -4.68 -10.55
N ARG A 87 23.89 -5.58 -10.82
CA ARG A 87 24.16 -7.02 -10.83
C ARG A 87 25.20 -7.38 -11.90
N ASP A 88 25.09 -6.84 -13.11
CA ASP A 88 26.07 -7.11 -14.17
C ASP A 88 27.46 -6.63 -13.77
N LEU A 89 27.54 -5.50 -13.07
CA LEU A 89 28.78 -4.97 -12.52
C LEU A 89 29.38 -5.88 -11.43
N LEU A 90 28.57 -6.37 -10.48
CA LEU A 90 28.97 -7.33 -9.44
C LEU A 90 29.36 -8.71 -9.99
N ASN A 91 28.79 -9.12 -11.13
CA ASN A 91 29.20 -10.37 -11.77
C ASN A 91 30.59 -10.25 -12.43
N GLN A 92 31.01 -9.04 -12.80
CA GLN A 92 32.33 -8.77 -13.38
C GLN A 92 33.40 -8.50 -12.31
N GLN A 93 33.00 -7.90 -11.19
CA GLN A 93 33.88 -7.53 -10.09
C GLN A 93 33.39 -8.17 -8.80
N THR A 94 34.24 -8.96 -8.14
CA THR A 94 33.83 -9.65 -6.91
C THR A 94 33.38 -8.67 -5.84
N ALA A 95 34.03 -7.52 -5.67
CA ALA A 95 33.61 -6.43 -4.79
C ALA A 95 34.01 -5.09 -5.41
N LEU A 96 33.32 -4.01 -5.05
CA LEU A 96 33.65 -2.65 -5.50
C LEU A 96 34.60 -1.94 -4.52
N PRO A 97 35.51 -1.07 -5.02
CA PRO A 97 36.24 -0.16 -4.15
C PRO A 97 35.28 0.65 -3.28
N MET A 98 35.64 0.86 -2.01
CA MET A 98 34.77 1.53 -1.02
C MET A 98 34.21 2.87 -1.53
N GLY A 99 35.04 3.68 -2.22
CA GLY A 99 34.58 4.95 -2.78
C GLY A 99 33.52 4.80 -3.88
N GLU A 100 33.58 3.72 -4.68
CA GLU A 100 32.53 3.43 -5.67
C GLU A 100 31.28 2.85 -5.00
N ALA A 101 31.43 1.97 -4.02
CA ALA A 101 30.31 1.47 -3.22
C ALA A 101 29.56 2.63 -2.54
N ILE A 102 30.26 3.59 -1.92
CA ILE A 102 29.67 4.79 -1.32
C ILE A 102 28.92 5.61 -2.38
N ARG A 103 29.48 5.78 -3.60
CA ARG A 103 28.79 6.48 -4.70
C ARG A 103 27.49 5.79 -5.10
N VAL A 104 27.50 4.46 -5.25
CA VAL A 104 26.28 3.69 -5.53
C VAL A 104 25.23 3.94 -4.47
N ILE A 105 25.59 3.80 -3.19
CA ILE A 105 24.65 3.96 -2.08
C ILE A 105 24.15 5.40 -1.98
N ARG A 106 25.00 6.39 -2.22
CA ARG A 106 24.62 7.81 -2.25
C ARG A 106 23.60 8.08 -3.36
N ASP A 107 23.87 7.63 -4.58
CA ASP A 107 22.97 7.81 -5.71
C ASP A 107 21.61 7.13 -5.46
N VAL A 108 21.63 5.88 -4.99
CA VAL A 108 20.40 5.13 -4.68
C VAL A 108 19.65 5.77 -3.51
N ALA A 109 20.35 6.22 -2.46
CA ALA A 109 19.75 6.93 -1.33
C ALA A 109 19.11 8.26 -1.76
N ALA A 110 19.72 8.99 -2.69
CA ALA A 110 19.14 10.21 -3.27
C ALA A 110 17.86 9.91 -4.07
N GLY A 111 17.88 8.86 -4.88
CA GLY A 111 16.69 8.37 -5.58
C GLY A 111 15.57 7.94 -4.63
N LEU A 112 15.90 7.19 -3.58
CA LEU A 112 14.95 6.76 -2.55
C LEU A 112 14.44 7.94 -1.72
N ALA A 113 15.28 8.88 -1.31
CA ALA A 113 14.85 10.06 -0.58
C ALA A 113 13.82 10.87 -1.38
N TYR A 114 14.06 11.05 -2.68
CA TYR A 114 13.13 11.71 -3.58
C TYR A 114 11.83 10.94 -3.80
N ALA A 115 11.89 9.60 -3.90
CA ALA A 115 10.71 8.74 -4.02
C ALA A 115 9.89 8.70 -2.72
N HIS A 116 10.56 8.54 -1.57
CA HIS A 116 9.97 8.53 -0.23
C HIS A 116 9.33 9.88 0.10
N SER A 117 9.93 11.00 -0.31
CA SER A 117 9.33 12.33 -0.17
C SER A 117 8.04 12.48 -1.00
N ARG A 118 7.82 11.60 -1.96
CA ARG A 118 6.60 11.48 -2.78
C ARG A 118 5.72 10.29 -2.40
N GLN A 119 5.96 9.73 -1.22
CA GLN A 119 5.25 8.59 -0.66
C GLN A 119 5.33 7.31 -1.50
N ILE A 120 6.31 7.19 -2.39
CA ILE A 120 6.52 6.00 -3.22
C ILE A 120 7.60 5.13 -2.57
N LEU A 121 7.24 3.88 -2.26
CA LEU A 121 8.16 2.82 -1.84
C LEU A 121 8.71 2.08 -3.05
N HIS A 122 9.97 1.66 -2.98
CA HIS A 122 10.54 0.81 -4.03
C HIS A 122 10.05 -0.65 -3.90
N ARG A 123 10.08 -1.22 -2.69
CA ARG A 123 9.63 -2.58 -2.30
C ARG A 123 10.44 -3.76 -2.83
N ASP A 124 11.05 -3.67 -4.01
CA ASP A 124 11.89 -4.74 -4.57
C ASP A 124 13.30 -4.22 -4.91
N LEU A 125 13.94 -3.52 -3.96
CA LEU A 125 15.27 -2.95 -4.20
C LEU A 125 16.33 -4.05 -4.20
N LYS A 126 17.04 -4.19 -5.32
CA LYS A 126 18.06 -5.22 -5.56
C LYS A 126 19.03 -4.77 -6.66
N PRO A 127 20.22 -5.37 -6.79
CA PRO A 127 21.21 -4.96 -7.79
C PRO A 127 20.70 -5.00 -9.25
N GLU A 128 19.74 -5.86 -9.57
CA GLU A 128 19.13 -5.93 -10.90
C GLU A 128 18.29 -4.68 -11.23
N ASN A 129 17.76 -4.00 -10.22
CA ASN A 129 16.90 -2.82 -10.34
C ASN A 129 17.68 -1.50 -10.17
N ILE A 130 19.01 -1.56 -10.08
CA ILE A 130 19.89 -0.38 -10.06
C ILE A 130 20.65 -0.35 -11.37
N LEU A 131 20.38 0.64 -12.21
CA LEU A 131 20.94 0.75 -13.55
C LEU A 131 22.14 1.69 -13.59
N VAL A 132 23.12 1.34 -14.41
CA VAL A 132 24.40 2.05 -14.55
C VAL A 132 24.37 2.93 -15.80
N PHE A 133 24.54 4.22 -15.59
CA PHE A 133 24.65 5.24 -16.64
C PHE A 133 26.08 5.81 -16.64
N PRO A 134 26.96 5.32 -17.52
CA PRO A 134 28.30 5.89 -17.67
C PRO A 134 28.20 7.38 -18.03
N ASP A 135 28.93 8.23 -17.31
CA ASP A 135 29.06 9.63 -17.66
C ASP A 135 30.35 9.84 -18.48
N PRO A 136 30.26 10.09 -19.79
CA PRO A 136 31.43 10.28 -20.64
C PRO A 136 32.19 11.57 -20.33
N THR A 137 31.59 12.51 -19.60
CA THR A 137 32.21 13.80 -19.28
C THR A 137 33.09 13.73 -18.03
N THR A 138 32.64 13.01 -17.01
CA THR A 138 33.36 12.84 -15.74
C THR A 138 34.14 11.52 -15.67
N GLY A 139 33.81 10.56 -16.53
CA GLY A 139 34.33 9.18 -16.46
C GLY A 139 33.74 8.36 -15.32
N ALA A 140 32.85 8.93 -14.51
CA ALA A 140 32.21 8.27 -13.38
C ALA A 140 30.84 7.70 -13.78
N ASN A 141 30.46 6.56 -13.18
CA ASN A 141 29.12 6.03 -13.36
C ASN A 141 28.11 6.81 -12.50
N ARG A 142 26.92 7.05 -13.05
CA ARG A 142 25.73 7.44 -12.29
C ARG A 142 24.82 6.22 -12.12
N TYR A 143 24.23 6.07 -10.96
CA TYR A 143 23.34 4.96 -10.65
C TYR A 143 21.91 5.46 -10.50
N LYS A 144 20.97 4.75 -11.12
CA LYS A 144 19.54 5.09 -11.07
C LYS A 144 18.71 3.88 -10.65
N ILE A 145 17.73 4.10 -9.78
CA ILE A 145 16.73 3.07 -9.46
C ILE A 145 15.71 2.93 -10.58
N ALA A 146 15.41 1.69 -10.94
CA ALA A 146 14.40 1.28 -11.92
C ALA A 146 13.29 0.47 -11.24
N ASP A 147 12.23 0.14 -11.96
CA ASP A 147 11.19 -0.79 -11.50
C ASP A 147 10.48 -0.39 -10.18
N LEU A 148 10.34 0.93 -9.96
CA LEU A 148 9.65 1.51 -8.80
C LEU A 148 8.20 1.05 -8.71
N GLY A 149 7.85 0.47 -7.55
CA GLY A 149 6.47 0.18 -7.19
C GLY A 149 5.84 -1.03 -7.89
N ILE A 150 6.60 -1.93 -8.53
CA ILE A 150 6.05 -3.06 -9.32
C ILE A 150 5.97 -4.39 -8.55
N ALA A 151 6.25 -4.45 -7.26
CA ALA A 151 6.11 -5.71 -6.50
C ALA A 151 4.97 -5.67 -5.48
N ASN A 152 3.90 -6.41 -5.79
CA ASN A 152 3.29 -7.28 -4.79
C ASN A 152 4.01 -8.63 -4.94
N HIS A 153 4.74 -9.07 -3.91
CA HIS A 153 5.28 -10.44 -3.84
C HIS A 153 4.09 -11.38 -3.59
N LEU A 154 3.90 -12.50 -4.30
CA LEU A 154 4.55 -13.77 -3.98
C LEU A 154 4.46 -14.81 -5.13
N ALA A 155 4.14 -14.41 -6.36
CA ALA A 155 3.83 -15.41 -7.41
C ALA A 155 5.03 -16.29 -7.86
N ASN A 156 6.28 -15.95 -7.50
CA ASN A 156 7.46 -16.69 -7.96
C ASN A 156 8.40 -17.21 -6.85
N VAL A 157 8.04 -17.10 -5.56
CA VAL A 157 8.95 -17.60 -4.50
C VAL A 157 8.81 -19.12 -4.27
N PHE A 158 7.70 -19.72 -4.70
CA PHE A 158 7.43 -21.15 -4.53
C PHE A 158 7.54 -21.99 -5.80
N ASP A 159 7.99 -21.43 -6.94
CA ASP A 159 8.29 -22.24 -8.12
C ASP A 159 9.70 -22.85 -7.95
N GLN A 160 9.74 -24.13 -7.60
CA GLN A 160 10.95 -24.87 -7.22
C GLN A 160 11.98 -25.09 -8.36
N GLN A 161 11.99 -24.30 -9.43
CA GLN A 161 12.83 -24.59 -10.60
C GLN A 161 13.67 -23.47 -11.21
N LYS A 162 13.74 -22.25 -10.67
CA LYS A 162 14.79 -21.27 -11.10
C LYS A 162 15.29 -20.35 -9.97
N PRO A 163 16.60 -20.31 -9.67
CA PRO A 163 17.16 -19.31 -8.78
C PRO A 163 17.38 -18.03 -9.58
N ASN A 164 16.48 -17.04 -9.48
CA ASN A 164 16.75 -15.64 -9.84
C ASN A 164 15.75 -14.68 -9.15
N GLY A 165 15.95 -14.51 -7.84
CA GLY A 165 15.70 -13.30 -7.04
C GLY A 165 14.32 -13.11 -6.34
N SER A 166 14.22 -12.59 -5.11
CA SER A 166 15.28 -12.09 -4.21
C SER A 166 14.92 -12.03 -2.69
N PRO A 167 14.44 -13.12 -2.05
CA PRO A 167 14.38 -13.20 -0.57
C PRO A 167 15.67 -12.75 0.14
N ALA A 168 16.79 -12.81 -0.58
CA ALA A 168 18.12 -12.43 -0.13
C ALA A 168 18.34 -10.93 0.12
N TYR A 169 17.46 -10.03 -0.36
CA TYR A 169 17.56 -8.57 -0.11
C TYR A 169 16.38 -8.04 0.71
N MET A 170 15.41 -8.89 0.98
CA MET A 170 14.14 -8.52 1.59
C MET A 170 14.33 -8.18 3.06
N ALA A 171 13.68 -7.11 3.53
CA ALA A 171 13.62 -6.80 4.95
C ALA A 171 12.75 -7.83 5.69
N PRO A 172 13.02 -8.13 6.97
CA PRO A 172 12.27 -9.14 7.73
C PRO A 172 10.76 -8.96 7.69
N GLU A 173 10.28 -7.73 7.77
CA GLU A 173 8.86 -7.40 7.77
C GLU A 173 8.19 -7.59 6.41
N GLN A 174 8.95 -7.54 5.31
CA GLN A 174 8.40 -7.69 3.96
C GLN A 174 8.00 -9.13 3.65
N PHE A 175 8.54 -10.12 4.38
CA PHE A 175 8.07 -11.50 4.31
C PHE A 175 6.65 -11.66 4.85
N TYR A 176 6.14 -10.66 5.57
CA TYR A 176 4.77 -10.57 6.06
C TYR A 176 3.95 -9.55 5.26
N ASP A 177 4.34 -9.27 4.02
CA ASP A 177 3.74 -8.26 3.12
C ASP A 177 3.67 -6.83 3.69
N PHE A 178 4.44 -6.55 4.75
CA PHE A 178 4.55 -5.23 5.34
C PHE A 178 5.81 -4.53 4.81
N SER A 179 5.63 -3.43 4.09
CA SER A 179 6.74 -2.61 3.57
C SER A 179 6.64 -1.18 4.05
N THR A 180 7.75 -0.62 4.50
CA THR A 180 7.88 0.78 4.94
C THR A 180 9.12 1.40 4.31
N TYR A 181 9.35 2.71 4.48
CA TYR A 181 10.58 3.36 4.01
C TYR A 181 11.83 2.70 4.61
N ALA A 182 11.73 2.21 5.85
CA ALA A 182 12.79 1.47 6.52
C ALA A 182 13.07 0.08 5.90
N SER A 183 12.12 -0.47 5.12
CA SER A 183 12.31 -1.72 4.38
C SER A 183 13.24 -1.51 3.19
N ASP A 184 13.01 -0.45 2.40
CA ASP A 184 13.91 -0.08 1.28
C ASP A 184 15.34 0.19 1.79
N LEU A 185 15.47 0.82 2.96
CA LEU A 185 16.78 1.07 3.60
C LEU A 185 17.48 -0.20 4.06
N TYR A 186 16.72 -1.20 4.54
CA TYR A 186 17.29 -2.51 4.86
C TYR A 186 17.83 -3.19 3.60
N SER A 187 17.04 -3.21 2.52
CA SER A 187 17.48 -3.76 1.22
C SER A 187 18.73 -3.04 0.71
N LEU A 188 18.78 -1.72 0.85
CA LEU A 188 19.96 -0.93 0.53
C LEU A 188 21.17 -1.29 1.42
N GLY A 189 20.95 -1.60 2.69
CA GLY A 189 21.99 -2.10 3.60
C GLY A 189 22.56 -3.46 3.17
N VAL A 190 21.70 -4.37 2.69
CA VAL A 190 22.14 -5.66 2.12
C VAL A 190 22.98 -5.43 0.87
N ILE A 191 22.54 -4.54 -0.01
CA ILE A 191 23.31 -4.15 -1.21
C ILE A 191 24.65 -3.55 -0.80
N PHE A 192 24.69 -2.64 0.17
CA PHE A 192 25.94 -2.01 0.61
C PHE A 192 26.94 -3.04 1.15
N TYR A 193 26.45 -3.99 1.96
CA TYR A 193 27.25 -5.10 2.45
C TYR A 193 27.85 -5.92 1.28
N GLU A 194 27.03 -6.27 0.29
CA GLU A 194 27.48 -7.05 -0.87
C GLU A 194 28.47 -6.28 -1.74
N LEU A 195 28.24 -4.99 -1.98
CA LEU A 195 29.17 -4.14 -2.71
C LEU A 195 30.57 -4.13 -2.08
N LEU A 196 30.64 -4.12 -0.75
CA LEU A 196 31.90 -4.02 -0.01
C LEU A 196 32.63 -5.36 0.16
N THR A 197 31.89 -6.46 0.23
CA THR A 197 32.45 -7.78 0.60
C THR A 197 32.44 -8.79 -0.53
N GLY A 198 31.63 -8.53 -1.56
CA GLY A 198 31.34 -9.42 -2.67
C GLY A 198 30.35 -10.54 -2.38
N GLU A 199 29.87 -10.62 -1.14
CA GLU A 199 28.93 -11.65 -0.71
C GLU A 199 27.80 -10.99 0.08
N ARG A 200 26.64 -11.64 0.12
CA ARG A 200 25.51 -11.13 0.90
C ARG A 200 25.75 -11.43 2.39
N PRO A 201 25.14 -10.68 3.31
CA PRO A 201 25.24 -10.99 4.73
C PRO A 201 24.59 -12.36 5.07
N PHE A 202 23.61 -12.80 4.28
CA PHE A 202 22.90 -14.06 4.48
C PHE A 202 22.78 -14.85 3.18
N HIS A 203 22.93 -16.18 3.30
CA HIS A 203 22.83 -17.15 2.21
C HIS A 203 21.97 -18.33 2.66
N GLY A 204 21.29 -18.97 1.71
CA GLY A 204 20.45 -20.14 1.98
C GLY A 204 19.30 -20.27 1.00
N LEU A 205 18.44 -21.26 1.24
CA LEU A 205 17.16 -21.39 0.55
C LEU A 205 16.20 -20.26 0.99
N PRO A 206 15.14 -19.94 0.21
CA PRO A 206 14.18 -18.88 0.56
C PRO A 206 13.65 -18.93 1.99
N GLU A 207 13.32 -20.12 2.50
CA GLU A 207 12.79 -20.33 3.87
C GLU A 207 13.86 -20.06 4.95
N GLU A 208 15.12 -20.38 4.67
CA GLU A 208 16.24 -20.11 5.57
C GLU A 208 16.55 -18.61 5.61
N LEU A 209 16.52 -17.95 4.44
CA LEU A 209 16.77 -16.51 4.32
C LEU A 209 15.80 -15.70 5.17
N PHE A 210 14.53 -16.09 5.24
CA PHE A 210 13.58 -15.45 6.15
C PHE A 210 14.07 -15.47 7.61
N THR A 211 14.44 -16.65 8.12
CA THR A 211 14.91 -16.81 9.51
C THR A 211 16.19 -16.00 9.76
N LYS A 212 17.13 -16.03 8.81
CA LYS A 212 18.40 -15.30 8.93
C LYS A 212 18.21 -13.80 8.89
N HIS A 213 17.43 -13.30 7.94
CA HIS A 213 17.10 -11.88 7.87
C HIS A 213 16.40 -11.43 9.15
N ALA A 214 15.48 -12.23 9.72
CA ALA A 214 14.76 -11.87 10.93
C ALA A 214 15.59 -11.94 12.23
N LYS A 215 16.49 -12.91 12.37
CA LYS A 215 17.11 -13.24 13.68
C LYS A 215 18.63 -13.23 13.70
N GLU A 216 19.30 -13.54 12.59
CA GLU A 216 20.75 -13.69 12.56
C GLU A 216 21.43 -12.32 12.44
N PRO A 217 22.36 -11.95 13.35
CA PRO A 217 23.11 -10.71 13.21
C PRO A 217 24.05 -10.79 11.98
N PRO A 218 24.16 -9.73 11.16
CA PRO A 218 25.09 -9.74 10.02
C PRO A 218 26.55 -9.73 10.51
N ASP A 219 27.44 -10.43 9.82
CA ASP A 219 28.88 -10.40 10.11
C ASP A 219 29.53 -9.11 9.58
N LEU A 220 29.63 -8.11 10.44
CA LEU A 220 30.20 -6.81 10.07
C LEU A 220 31.74 -6.76 10.12
N SER A 221 32.42 -7.88 10.40
CA SER A 221 33.89 -7.91 10.53
C SER A 221 34.61 -7.56 9.23
N ARG A 222 34.02 -7.94 8.09
CA ARG A 222 34.53 -7.68 6.73
C ARG A 222 34.22 -6.26 6.22
N ILE A 223 33.40 -5.50 6.95
CA ILE A 223 33.01 -4.14 6.57
C ILE A 223 34.06 -3.15 7.10
N PRO A 224 34.61 -2.26 6.25
CA PRO A 224 35.55 -1.23 6.68
C PRO A 224 34.97 -0.31 7.75
N GLU A 225 35.78 0.07 8.74
CA GLU A 225 35.33 0.83 9.92
C GLU A 225 34.56 2.11 9.56
N PRO A 226 34.99 2.97 8.61
CA PRO A 226 34.30 4.23 8.34
C PRO A 226 32.82 4.06 7.95
N VAL A 227 32.48 2.96 7.28
CA VAL A 227 31.11 2.67 6.80
C VAL A 227 30.39 1.64 7.66
N ARG A 228 31.09 0.95 8.56
CA ARG A 228 30.53 -0.12 9.40
C ARG A 228 29.34 0.33 10.24
N PRO A 229 29.35 1.50 10.92
CA PRO A 229 28.19 1.99 11.67
C PRO A 229 26.96 2.22 10.79
N ILE A 230 27.17 2.69 9.55
CA ILE A 230 26.09 2.94 8.59
C ILE A 230 25.46 1.61 8.14
N VAL A 231 26.28 0.63 7.76
CA VAL A 231 25.81 -0.70 7.37
C VAL A 231 25.07 -1.37 8.54
N ALA A 232 25.58 -1.24 9.76
CA ALA A 232 24.91 -1.76 10.97
C ALA A 232 23.53 -1.14 11.18
N ALA A 233 23.41 0.18 11.03
CA ALA A 233 22.15 0.91 11.21
C ALA A 233 21.12 0.59 10.12
N LEU A 234 21.56 0.31 8.88
CA LEU A 234 20.64 -0.12 7.81
C LEU A 234 20.15 -1.56 8.01
N LEU A 235 21.03 -2.46 8.47
CA LEU A 235 20.72 -3.89 8.67
C LEU A 235 20.12 -4.22 10.04
N HIS A 236 19.75 -3.21 10.84
CA HIS A 236 19.10 -3.45 12.12
C HIS A 236 17.77 -4.20 11.91
N LYS A 237 17.45 -5.17 12.77
CA LYS A 237 16.31 -6.07 12.54
C LYS A 237 14.97 -5.37 12.74
N THR A 238 14.85 -4.58 13.80
CA THR A 238 13.67 -3.77 14.11
C THR A 238 13.60 -2.52 13.21
N PRO A 239 12.52 -2.30 12.42
CA PRO A 239 12.41 -1.14 11.53
C PRO A 239 12.53 0.22 12.22
N GLY A 240 11.97 0.37 13.43
CA GLY A 240 12.02 1.64 14.19
C GLY A 240 13.41 2.01 14.74
N GLU A 241 14.33 1.05 14.78
CA GLU A 241 15.72 1.23 15.22
C GLU A 241 16.69 1.32 14.03
N ARG A 242 16.20 1.19 12.80
CA ARG A 242 16.99 1.42 11.59
C ARG A 242 17.24 2.91 11.38
N MET A 243 18.09 3.20 10.39
CA MET A 243 18.24 4.54 9.88
C MET A 243 16.88 5.18 9.54
N LYS A 244 16.65 6.40 10.05
CA LYS A 244 15.31 7.02 10.07
C LYS A 244 14.74 7.33 8.70
N SER A 245 15.61 7.64 7.72
CA SER A 245 15.21 7.99 6.36
C SER A 245 16.40 7.87 5.41
N ALA A 246 16.12 7.82 4.11
CA ALA A 246 17.16 7.92 3.09
C ALA A 246 17.90 9.28 3.13
N GLN A 247 17.24 10.35 3.59
CA GLN A 247 17.90 11.64 3.81
C GLN A 247 18.94 11.56 4.95
N ALA A 248 18.61 10.90 6.05
CA ALA A 248 19.56 10.68 7.14
C ALA A 248 20.74 9.80 6.70
N LEU A 249 20.54 8.90 5.73
CA LEU A 249 21.62 8.14 5.11
C LEU A 249 22.56 9.03 4.30
N LEU A 250 22.03 9.95 3.50
CA LEU A 250 22.84 10.91 2.76
C LEU A 250 23.69 11.77 3.72
N GLU A 251 23.07 12.31 4.77
CA GLU A 251 23.77 13.09 5.80
C GLU A 251 24.89 12.27 6.46
N ALA A 252 24.63 11.00 6.79
CA ALA A 252 25.65 10.11 7.35
C ALA A 252 26.81 9.85 6.37
N LEU A 253 26.53 9.66 5.08
CA LEU A 253 27.55 9.49 4.05
C LEU A 253 28.36 10.76 3.79
N ASP A 254 27.76 11.94 3.95
CA ASP A 254 28.45 13.22 3.79
C ASP A 254 29.47 13.47 4.91
N THR A 255 29.22 12.94 6.12
CA THR A 255 30.21 13.01 7.21
C THR A 255 31.49 12.23 6.94
N LEU A 256 31.45 11.26 6.02
CA LEU A 256 32.63 10.49 5.59
C LEU A 256 33.54 11.30 4.65
N ASP A 257 32.99 12.31 3.97
CA ASP A 257 33.72 13.18 3.04
C ASP A 257 34.37 14.38 3.76
N GLY A 258 34.10 14.58 5.06
CA GLY A 258 34.67 15.65 5.88
C GLY A 258 36.05 15.31 6.48
N PRO A 259 36.92 16.30 6.75
CA PRO A 259 38.15 16.06 7.50
C PRO A 259 37.80 15.55 8.91
N ALA A 260 38.29 14.36 9.23
CA ALA A 260 38.08 13.67 10.51
C ALA A 260 38.22 14.60 11.72
N ALA A 261 37.10 14.95 12.35
CA ALA A 261 37.07 15.67 13.61
C ALA A 261 36.33 14.82 14.65
N LEU A 262 37.13 14.20 15.52
CA LEU A 262 36.73 13.70 16.83
C LEU A 262 35.83 14.71 17.54
N VAL A 263 34.61 14.30 17.89
CA VAL A 263 33.87 14.92 19.00
C VAL A 263 33.42 13.80 19.95
N PRO A 264 33.91 13.77 21.20
CA PRO A 264 33.53 12.75 22.16
C PRO A 264 32.10 12.98 22.66
N ALA A 265 31.45 11.88 23.03
CA ALA A 265 30.11 11.84 23.61
C ALA A 265 29.94 12.84 24.76
N ARG A 266 28.86 13.63 24.72
CA ARG A 266 28.39 14.39 25.88
C ARG A 266 26.91 14.09 26.13
N ALA A 267 26.64 13.79 27.39
CA ALA A 267 25.36 13.38 27.97
C ALA A 267 24.30 14.51 27.91
N PRO A 268 23.01 14.19 28.16
CA PRO A 268 21.90 15.07 27.85
C PRO A 268 21.76 16.16 28.90
N ASP A 269 21.45 17.39 28.46
CA ASP A 269 20.92 18.39 29.38
C ASP A 269 19.83 19.24 28.75
N THR A 270 19.02 19.76 29.67
CA THR A 270 17.64 20.17 29.56
C THR A 270 17.47 21.68 29.30
N ALA A 271 16.26 22.05 28.85
CA ALA A 271 15.62 23.37 28.93
C ALA A 271 15.77 24.41 27.78
N ARG A 272 14.62 24.63 27.11
CA ARG A 272 13.94 25.90 26.76
C ARG A 272 14.74 27.06 26.13
N ASN A 273 14.45 27.37 24.85
CA ASN A 273 13.72 28.58 24.41
C ASN A 273 13.71 28.72 22.86
N ALA A 274 12.54 29.01 22.28
CA ALA A 274 12.34 29.63 20.96
C ALA A 274 12.42 31.19 21.11
N PRO A 275 12.48 32.06 20.07
CA PRO A 275 11.85 31.92 18.73
C PRO A 275 12.55 32.55 17.48
N SER A 276 11.90 32.30 16.34
CA SER A 276 11.70 33.11 15.10
C SER A 276 12.84 33.39 14.11
N ALA A 277 12.67 32.93 12.86
CA ALA A 277 12.48 33.79 11.68
C ALA A 277 11.95 32.96 10.49
N ASP A 278 10.98 33.56 9.82
CA ASP A 278 10.14 33.08 8.71
C ASP A 278 10.77 33.48 7.37
N THR A 279 10.88 32.57 6.40
CA THR A 279 10.84 32.88 4.96
C THR A 279 10.48 31.61 4.18
N GLY A 280 9.28 31.61 3.59
CA GLY A 280 8.64 30.44 2.99
C GLY A 280 9.17 29.99 1.63
N LEU A 281 8.91 28.71 1.38
CA LEU A 281 8.69 28.07 0.08
C LEU A 281 7.67 26.96 0.34
N GLU A 282 6.44 27.14 -0.16
CA GLU A 282 5.32 26.21 0.03
C GLU A 282 5.62 24.85 -0.60
N GLN A 283 5.88 23.85 0.25
CA GLN A 283 5.90 22.43 -0.10
C GLN A 283 4.45 21.91 -0.18
N THR A 284 3.98 21.55 -1.36
CA THR A 284 2.76 20.74 -1.51
C THR A 284 3.00 19.32 -1.00
N GLN A 285 2.69 19.09 0.28
CA GLN A 285 2.62 17.77 0.92
C GLN A 285 1.70 16.84 0.12
N GLN A 286 2.20 15.67 -0.29
CA GLN A 286 1.34 14.58 -0.74
C GLN A 286 0.59 14.02 0.47
N LEU A 287 -0.72 13.88 0.30
CA LEU A 287 -1.69 13.58 1.32
C LEU A 287 -1.89 12.05 1.40
N GLU A 288 -1.56 11.44 2.54
CA GLU A 288 -2.12 10.16 3.03
C GLU A 288 -3.66 10.17 2.89
N PRO A 289 -4.32 9.00 2.80
CA PRO A 289 -5.76 8.95 2.62
C PRO A 289 -6.47 9.70 3.74
N TRP A 290 -7.48 10.45 3.33
CA TRP A 290 -8.49 10.97 4.24
C TRP A 290 -9.20 9.76 4.83
N PHE A 291 -9.60 9.81 6.09
CA PHE A 291 -10.34 8.73 6.72
C PHE A 291 -11.73 9.23 7.07
N THR A 292 -12.73 8.44 6.71
CA THR A 292 -14.11 8.69 7.08
C THR A 292 -14.56 7.69 8.15
N LEU A 293 -15.09 8.18 9.26
CA LEU A 293 -15.63 7.33 10.32
C LEU A 293 -17.16 7.45 10.36
N GLU A 294 -17.83 6.34 10.06
CA GLU A 294 -19.28 6.21 10.20
C GLU A 294 -19.64 5.97 11.68
N LEU A 295 -20.45 6.86 12.24
CA LEU A 295 -21.00 6.72 13.58
C LEU A 295 -22.41 6.14 13.53
N ALA A 296 -22.59 4.91 13.99
CA ALA A 296 -23.91 4.32 14.09
C ALA A 296 -24.81 5.08 15.08
N GLY A 297 -26.07 5.27 14.70
CA GLY A 297 -27.07 5.96 15.52
C GLY A 297 -26.86 7.47 15.67
N SER A 298 -25.85 8.06 15.02
CA SER A 298 -25.60 9.50 15.07
C SER A 298 -25.82 10.16 13.70
N GLN A 299 -26.22 11.43 13.71
CA GLN A 299 -26.34 12.26 12.50
C GLN A 299 -25.04 12.99 12.14
N GLN A 300 -23.89 12.45 12.58
CA GLN A 300 -22.58 13.09 12.49
C GLN A 300 -21.57 12.16 11.79
N LEU A 301 -20.86 12.69 10.81
CA LEU A 301 -19.74 12.03 10.13
C LEU A 301 -18.43 12.72 10.52
N PHE A 302 -17.38 11.95 10.80
CA PHE A 302 -16.04 12.49 10.98
C PHE A 302 -15.19 12.25 9.72
N VAL A 303 -14.66 13.34 9.17
CA VAL A 303 -13.64 13.30 8.12
C VAL A 303 -12.34 13.84 8.70
N ILE A 304 -11.30 13.00 8.73
CA ILE A 304 -10.00 13.33 9.34
C ILE A 304 -9.00 13.64 8.23
N ASN A 305 -8.42 14.85 8.26
CA ASN A 305 -7.26 15.22 7.46
C ASN A 305 -5.97 15.13 8.31
N PRO A 306 -5.10 14.13 8.11
CA PRO A 306 -3.99 13.89 9.02
C PRO A 306 -2.75 14.78 8.82
N LEU A 307 -2.63 15.58 7.74
CA LEU A 307 -1.29 15.99 7.29
C LEU A 307 -0.92 17.48 7.30
N GLN A 308 -1.86 18.41 7.30
CA GLN A 308 -1.49 19.84 7.24
C GLN A 308 -1.97 20.63 8.46
N ARG A 309 -3.13 20.28 9.00
CA ARG A 309 -3.69 20.68 10.30
C ARG A 309 -4.65 19.57 10.70
N PRO A 310 -4.67 19.08 11.96
CA PRO A 310 -5.65 18.09 12.40
C PRO A 310 -7.03 18.76 12.48
N ALA A 311 -7.65 18.99 11.32
CA ALA A 311 -9.02 19.44 11.21
C ALA A 311 -9.89 18.20 11.08
N VAL A 312 -10.65 17.95 12.14
CA VAL A 312 -11.74 17.00 12.11
C VAL A 312 -12.97 17.76 11.62
N TYR A 313 -13.47 17.39 10.46
CA TYR A 313 -14.70 17.97 9.93
C TYR A 313 -15.87 17.13 10.42
N ILE A 314 -16.78 17.77 11.15
CA ILE A 314 -18.06 17.18 11.51
C ILE A 314 -19.07 17.60 10.45
N VAL A 315 -19.63 16.64 9.73
CA VAL A 315 -20.79 16.87 8.87
C VAL A 315 -22.04 16.58 9.69
N ASP A 316 -22.80 17.62 10.05
CA ASP A 316 -24.13 17.46 10.66
C ASP A 316 -25.18 17.29 9.55
N ALA A 317 -25.78 16.10 9.51
CA ALA A 317 -26.78 15.70 8.52
C ALA A 317 -28.03 16.59 8.47
N ARG A 318 -28.34 17.36 9.52
CA ARG A 318 -29.51 18.26 9.54
C ARG A 318 -29.26 19.61 8.88
N THR A 319 -28.02 20.07 8.89
CA THR A 319 -27.69 21.45 8.49
C THR A 319 -26.83 21.52 7.24
N THR A 320 -26.30 20.39 6.75
CA THR A 320 -25.23 20.37 5.72
C THR A 320 -24.04 21.27 6.11
N GLY A 321 -23.95 21.60 7.40
CA GLY A 321 -22.98 22.53 7.96
C GLY A 321 -21.67 21.82 8.26
N PHE A 322 -20.58 22.54 8.05
CA PHE A 322 -19.22 22.09 8.35
C PHE A 322 -18.79 22.71 9.68
N LEU A 323 -18.41 21.90 10.66
CA LEU A 323 -17.74 22.40 11.85
C LEU A 323 -16.24 22.10 11.76
N GLU A 324 -15.43 23.15 11.66
CA GLU A 324 -13.98 23.10 11.89
C GLU A 324 -13.75 23.23 13.40
N LEU A 325 -13.23 22.18 14.03
CA LEU A 325 -13.06 22.08 15.49
C LEU A 325 -12.07 23.10 16.10
N ASP A 326 -11.43 23.93 15.28
CA ASP A 326 -10.34 24.82 15.69
C ASP A 326 -10.80 26.11 16.43
N ARG A 327 -12.07 26.17 16.89
CA ARG A 327 -12.62 27.36 17.57
C ARG A 327 -13.46 27.08 18.83
N ARG A 328 -12.80 26.46 19.83
CA ARG A 328 -12.82 26.84 21.29
C ARG A 328 -13.31 25.80 22.32
N ARG A 329 -12.56 24.70 22.51
CA ARG A 329 -11.76 24.40 23.73
C ARG A 329 -11.17 22.98 23.64
N PHE A 330 -9.91 22.89 24.05
CA PHE A 330 -9.04 21.72 23.93
C PHE A 330 -9.35 20.67 25.00
N VAL A 331 -9.43 19.39 24.61
CA VAL A 331 -9.09 18.25 25.48
C VAL A 331 -8.06 17.42 24.71
N PRO A 332 -6.88 17.13 25.29
CA PRO A 332 -5.83 16.36 24.65
C PRO A 332 -6.24 14.89 24.56
N TYR A 333 -5.54 14.12 23.73
CA TYR A 333 -5.70 12.67 23.48
C TYR A 333 -6.57 12.28 22.29
N PHE A 334 -6.15 12.71 21.10
CA PHE A 334 -6.03 11.75 20.02
C PHE A 334 -4.53 11.67 19.67
N LEU A 335 -3.90 10.54 20.04
CA LEU A 335 -2.53 10.26 19.61
C LEU A 335 -2.53 10.12 18.07
N PRO A 336 -1.44 10.48 17.38
CA PRO A 336 -1.31 10.42 15.91
C PRO A 336 -1.23 8.99 15.35
N GLU A 337 -1.76 7.99 16.06
CA GLU A 337 -1.75 6.61 15.58
C GLU A 337 -2.76 6.42 14.44
N ARG A 338 -2.28 5.88 13.32
CA ARG A 338 -3.09 5.57 12.14
C ARG A 338 -4.21 4.61 12.51
N ILE A 339 -5.45 4.97 12.16
CA ILE A 339 -6.58 4.05 12.15
C ILE A 339 -6.34 3.05 11.03
N THR A 340 -6.41 1.75 11.36
CA THR A 340 -6.11 0.68 10.41
C THR A 340 -7.32 -0.16 10.04
N ALA A 341 -8.36 -0.16 10.86
CA ALA A 341 -9.62 -0.82 10.56
C ALA A 341 -10.80 -0.19 11.32
N THR A 342 -12.01 -0.34 10.80
CA THR A 342 -13.26 0.15 11.39
C THR A 342 -14.35 -0.90 11.26
N ALA A 343 -15.19 -1.05 12.28
CA ALA A 343 -16.44 -1.78 12.19
C ALA A 343 -17.60 -0.79 12.20
N VAL A 344 -18.42 -0.85 11.15
CA VAL A 344 -19.70 -0.17 11.08
C VAL A 344 -20.75 -1.11 11.68
N PRO A 345 -21.42 -0.73 12.76
CA PRO A 345 -22.42 -1.60 13.34
C PRO A 345 -23.79 -1.40 12.69
N HIS A 346 -24.69 -2.37 12.89
CA HIS A 346 -26.04 -2.39 12.31
C HIS A 346 -26.83 -1.11 12.62
N ALA A 347 -27.87 -0.80 11.84
CA ALA A 347 -28.65 0.44 11.89
C ALA A 347 -29.20 0.84 13.29
N GLU A 348 -29.25 -0.10 14.24
CA GLU A 348 -29.75 0.09 15.61
C GLU A 348 -28.65 0.31 16.66
N ALA A 349 -27.38 0.15 16.30
CA ALA A 349 -26.27 0.28 17.23
C ALA A 349 -25.94 1.75 17.55
N THR A 350 -25.56 2.01 18.80
CA THR A 350 -25.25 3.35 19.31
C THR A 350 -23.75 3.58 19.54
N THR A 351 -22.90 2.61 19.19
CA THR A 351 -21.46 2.65 19.45
C THR A 351 -20.71 2.11 18.24
N SER A 352 -19.81 2.90 17.67
CA SER A 352 -18.89 2.48 16.60
C SER A 352 -17.57 1.98 17.18
N TYR A 353 -16.92 1.08 16.46
CA TYR A 353 -15.63 0.52 16.88
C TYR A 353 -14.56 0.73 15.82
N PHE A 354 -13.36 1.04 16.26
CA PHE A 354 -12.21 1.19 15.35
C PHE A 354 -10.92 0.69 16.00
N ALA A 355 -10.01 0.22 15.16
CA ALA A 355 -8.69 -0.24 15.54
C ALA A 355 -7.62 0.73 15.02
N THR A 356 -6.62 0.95 15.87
CA THR A 356 -5.32 1.54 15.51
C THR A 356 -4.29 0.42 15.39
N ASN A 357 -3.06 0.76 15.04
CA ASN A 357 -1.94 -0.19 15.07
C ASN A 357 -1.74 -0.91 16.43
N ARG A 358 -2.20 -0.31 17.54
CA ARG A 358 -1.89 -0.82 18.89
C ARG A 358 -3.09 -1.12 19.76
N SER A 359 -4.28 -0.64 19.43
CA SER A 359 -5.44 -0.72 20.34
C SER A 359 -6.76 -0.62 19.62
N LEU A 360 -7.76 -1.28 20.21
CA LEU A 360 -9.16 -1.20 19.82
C LEU A 360 -9.88 -0.15 20.67
N TYR A 361 -10.77 0.61 20.05
CA TYR A 361 -11.52 1.70 20.66
C TYR A 361 -13.01 1.57 20.35
N ALA A 362 -13.82 2.08 21.28
CA ALA A 362 -15.26 2.26 21.13
C ALA A 362 -15.58 3.76 21.18
N LEU A 363 -16.51 4.22 20.34
CA LEU A 363 -16.98 5.59 20.29
C LEU A 363 -18.51 5.59 20.30
N ALA A 364 -19.09 6.09 21.40
CA ALA A 364 -20.54 6.19 21.55
C ALA A 364 -21.09 7.35 20.71
N ALA A 365 -22.32 7.18 20.20
CA ALA A 365 -23.02 8.20 19.44
C ALA A 365 -23.17 9.50 20.26
N GLY A 366 -22.73 10.62 19.70
CA GLY A 366 -22.76 11.93 20.35
C GLY A 366 -21.63 12.18 21.37
N ASP A 367 -20.75 11.21 21.61
CA ASP A 367 -19.51 11.40 22.34
C ASP A 367 -18.38 11.82 21.36
N MET A 368 -17.49 12.67 21.84
CA MET A 368 -16.32 13.16 21.11
C MET A 368 -15.03 12.46 21.54
N SER A 369 -15.08 11.63 22.59
CA SER A 369 -13.90 10.98 23.18
C SER A 369 -14.01 9.46 23.05
N PRO A 370 -13.19 8.78 22.23
CA PRO A 370 -13.22 7.33 22.14
C PRO A 370 -12.66 6.69 23.42
N ARG A 371 -13.31 5.62 23.87
CA ARG A 371 -12.85 4.79 24.98
C ARG A 371 -12.01 3.64 24.46
N ARG A 372 -10.75 3.54 24.91
CA ARG A 372 -9.90 2.38 24.64
C ARG A 372 -10.50 1.13 25.29
N LEU A 373 -10.68 0.07 24.52
CA LEU A 373 -11.16 -1.23 25.01
C LEU A 373 -9.98 -2.08 25.49
N PHE A 374 -9.08 -2.46 24.58
CA PHE A 374 -7.90 -3.27 24.91
C PHE A 374 -6.75 -3.07 23.92
N SER A 375 -5.55 -3.50 24.32
CA SER A 375 -4.34 -3.51 23.47
C SER A 375 -4.45 -4.61 22.42
N LEU A 376 -4.09 -4.31 21.18
CA LEU A 376 -4.03 -5.27 20.10
C LEU A 376 -2.68 -5.99 20.09
N PRO A 377 -2.64 -7.32 19.89
CA PRO A 377 -1.38 -8.06 19.80
C PRO A 377 -0.68 -7.89 18.45
N PHE A 378 -1.39 -7.42 17.42
CA PHE A 378 -0.89 -7.16 16.08
C PHE A 378 -1.68 -6.04 15.39
N PRO A 379 -1.13 -5.40 14.34
CA PRO A 379 -1.88 -4.47 13.50
C PRO A 379 -3.07 -5.17 12.83
N VAL A 380 -4.26 -4.59 12.96
CA VAL A 380 -5.51 -5.14 12.41
C VAL A 380 -5.84 -4.40 11.12
N THR A 381 -6.08 -5.13 10.03
CA THR A 381 -6.47 -4.58 8.73
C THR A 381 -7.97 -4.65 8.48
N SER A 382 -8.69 -5.52 9.21
CA SER A 382 -10.15 -5.61 9.14
C SER A 382 -10.77 -5.91 10.51
N LEU A 383 -11.91 -5.28 10.79
CA LEU A 383 -12.60 -5.33 12.07
C LEU A 383 -14.10 -5.56 11.83
N ALA A 384 -14.69 -6.50 12.54
CA ALA A 384 -16.15 -6.69 12.61
C ALA A 384 -16.57 -7.03 14.05
N VAL A 385 -17.85 -6.84 14.37
CA VAL A 385 -18.40 -7.12 15.71
C VAL A 385 -19.71 -7.87 15.57
N THR A 386 -19.87 -8.97 16.32
CA THR A 386 -21.13 -9.72 16.33
C THR A 386 -22.17 -9.04 17.24
N PRO A 387 -23.42 -8.82 16.77
CA PRO A 387 -24.44 -8.14 17.57
C PRO A 387 -24.86 -8.88 18.84
N ALA A 388 -25.00 -10.22 18.81
CA ALA A 388 -25.56 -10.95 19.96
C ALA A 388 -24.51 -11.36 21.01
N GLU A 389 -23.25 -11.57 20.61
CA GLU A 389 -22.20 -12.10 21.49
C GLU A 389 -21.11 -11.07 21.86
N ASN A 390 -21.15 -9.84 21.34
CA ASN A 390 -20.08 -8.83 21.48
C ASN A 390 -18.69 -9.41 21.16
N LEU A 391 -18.61 -10.32 20.19
CA LEU A 391 -17.35 -10.89 19.75
C LEU A 391 -16.68 -9.94 18.77
N PHE A 392 -15.46 -9.52 19.09
CA PHE A 392 -14.64 -8.67 18.23
C PHE A 392 -13.84 -9.55 17.27
N LEU A 393 -14.13 -9.43 15.98
CA LEU A 393 -13.44 -10.13 14.92
C LEU A 393 -12.31 -9.26 14.42
N LEU A 394 -11.08 -9.69 14.69
CA LEU A 394 -9.87 -8.99 14.33
C LEU A 394 -9.13 -9.80 13.29
N ALA A 395 -8.92 -9.20 12.12
CA ALA A 395 -8.17 -9.85 11.06
C ALA A 395 -6.97 -9.01 10.61
N ASN A 396 -5.92 -9.72 10.22
CA ASN A 396 -4.78 -9.21 9.49
C ASN A 396 -4.58 -10.05 8.23
N ASP A 397 -3.44 -9.88 7.55
CA ASP A 397 -3.18 -10.53 6.27
C ASP A 397 -2.90 -12.05 6.37
N THR A 398 -2.90 -12.63 7.57
CA THR A 398 -2.61 -14.06 7.80
C THR A 398 -3.56 -14.75 8.78
N ARG A 399 -4.30 -13.98 9.58
CA ARG A 399 -5.05 -14.49 10.74
C ARG A 399 -6.38 -13.78 10.85
N LEU A 400 -7.40 -14.55 11.22
CA LEU A 400 -8.66 -14.07 11.76
C LEU A 400 -8.77 -14.57 13.20
N SER A 401 -9.14 -13.71 14.13
CA SER A 401 -9.24 -14.05 15.54
C SER A 401 -10.47 -13.41 16.18
N GLY A 402 -11.19 -14.19 16.97
CA GLY A 402 -12.30 -13.71 17.79
C GLY A 402 -11.82 -13.30 19.18
N TYR A 403 -12.23 -12.13 19.65
CA TYR A 403 -11.89 -11.60 20.98
C TYR A 403 -13.13 -11.26 21.78
N SER A 404 -13.12 -11.59 23.07
CA SER A 404 -14.15 -11.15 24.01
C SER A 404 -14.07 -9.64 24.27
N PRO A 405 -15.12 -9.02 24.83
CA PRO A 405 -15.10 -7.61 25.22
C PRO A 405 -13.98 -7.23 26.19
N GLU A 406 -13.50 -8.19 26.98
CA GLU A 406 -12.38 -8.01 27.91
C GLU A 406 -11.01 -8.12 27.24
N GLY A 407 -10.96 -8.36 25.92
CA GLY A 407 -9.73 -8.50 25.14
C GLY A 407 -9.08 -9.88 25.23
N ARG A 408 -9.82 -10.91 25.65
CA ARG A 408 -9.33 -12.30 25.64
C ARG A 408 -9.56 -12.92 24.26
N GLN A 409 -8.51 -13.47 23.65
CA GLN A 409 -8.64 -14.26 22.43
C GLN A 409 -9.45 -15.54 22.71
N CYS A 410 -10.59 -15.67 22.04
CA CYS A 410 -11.51 -16.82 22.14
C CYS A 410 -11.07 -17.95 21.22
N TRP A 411 -10.70 -17.60 19.98
CA TRP A 411 -10.28 -18.53 18.95
C TRP A 411 -9.44 -17.80 17.89
N GLU A 412 -8.68 -18.56 17.11
CA GLU A 412 -7.88 -18.07 15.98
C GLU A 412 -7.99 -19.06 14.83
N LEU A 413 -8.10 -18.51 13.63
CA LEU A 413 -8.09 -19.23 12.38
C LEU A 413 -6.95 -18.66 11.54
N GLU A 414 -6.07 -19.55 11.08
CA GLU A 414 -5.10 -19.20 10.06
C GLU A 414 -5.84 -19.09 8.73
N VAL A 415 -5.89 -17.87 8.20
CA VAL A 415 -6.52 -17.61 6.91
C VAL A 415 -5.40 -17.24 5.96
N CYS A 416 -4.85 -18.26 5.31
CA CYS A 416 -3.75 -18.08 4.39
C CYS A 416 -4.18 -17.22 3.20
N ASN A 417 -3.22 -16.40 2.74
CA ASN A 417 -3.20 -15.79 1.43
C ASN A 417 -4.10 -14.56 1.29
N TYR A 418 -3.67 -13.41 1.83
CA TYR A 418 -4.23 -12.10 1.54
C TYR A 418 -3.20 -11.20 0.84
N LEU A 419 -3.33 -11.06 -0.48
CA LEU A 419 -2.77 -9.93 -1.24
C LEU A 419 -3.60 -8.64 -1.04
N GLN A 420 -4.73 -8.73 -0.33
CA GLN A 420 -5.65 -7.66 0.06
C GLN A 420 -6.28 -8.01 1.41
N ALA A 421 -6.52 -7.01 2.28
CA ALA A 421 -7.12 -7.25 3.59
C ALA A 421 -8.43 -8.08 3.54
N PRO A 422 -8.62 -9.05 4.46
CA PRO A 422 -9.84 -9.85 4.58
C PRO A 422 -11.09 -8.99 4.60
N GLN A 423 -12.16 -9.42 3.94
CA GLN A 423 -13.46 -8.79 4.14
C GLN A 423 -14.26 -9.62 5.13
N LEU A 424 -14.85 -8.94 6.10
CA LEU A 424 -15.62 -9.54 7.18
C LEU A 424 -17.04 -9.02 7.10
N LEU A 425 -18.01 -9.93 7.13
CA LEU A 425 -19.41 -9.59 7.19
C LEU A 425 -20.09 -10.47 8.24
N VAL A 426 -20.82 -9.85 9.15
CA VAL A 426 -21.66 -10.57 10.12
C VAL A 426 -23.11 -10.51 9.65
N LEU A 427 -23.71 -11.67 9.46
CA LEU A 427 -25.13 -11.83 9.14
C LEU A 427 -25.97 -11.96 10.43
N GLY A 428 -27.29 -11.79 10.32
CA GLY A 428 -28.20 -11.70 11.46
C GLY A 428 -28.26 -12.90 12.42
N ASP A 429 -27.78 -14.08 12.00
CA ASP A 429 -27.67 -15.29 12.83
C ASP A 429 -26.26 -15.45 13.48
N ASP A 430 -25.49 -14.36 13.59
CA ASP A 430 -24.06 -14.33 13.96
C ASP A 430 -23.16 -15.19 13.05
N ASP A 431 -23.63 -15.47 11.84
CA ASP A 431 -22.83 -16.10 10.79
C ASP A 431 -21.79 -15.11 10.29
N ILE A 432 -20.52 -15.51 10.35
CA ILE A 432 -19.38 -14.69 10.01
C ILE A 432 -18.86 -15.11 8.65
N LEU A 433 -19.08 -14.29 7.64
CA LEU A 433 -18.49 -14.46 6.33
C LEU A 433 -17.12 -13.81 6.26
N VAL A 434 -16.14 -14.58 5.79
CA VAL A 434 -14.78 -14.11 5.53
C VAL A 434 -14.33 -14.49 4.13
N THR A 435 -13.89 -13.52 3.35
CA THR A 435 -13.25 -13.77 2.04
C THR A 435 -11.84 -14.30 2.23
N SER A 436 -11.34 -15.19 1.39
CA SER A 436 -9.90 -15.48 1.28
C SER A 436 -9.28 -14.65 0.16
N GLY A 437 -7.96 -14.52 0.12
CA GLY A 437 -7.30 -13.89 -1.02
C GLY A 437 -7.07 -14.85 -2.20
N PRO A 438 -6.20 -14.47 -3.15
CA PRO A 438 -6.36 -14.83 -4.55
C PRO A 438 -5.88 -16.24 -4.94
N ILE A 439 -5.06 -16.91 -4.14
CA ILE A 439 -4.69 -18.30 -4.38
C ILE A 439 -5.84 -19.20 -3.92
N ARG A 440 -6.63 -19.71 -4.87
CA ARG A 440 -7.89 -20.47 -4.63
C ARG A 440 -8.91 -19.64 -3.84
N PRO A 441 -9.43 -18.56 -4.45
CA PRO A 441 -10.30 -17.64 -3.76
C PRO A 441 -11.57 -18.37 -3.31
N LYS A 442 -12.02 -18.06 -2.09
CA LYS A 442 -13.22 -18.63 -1.49
C LYS A 442 -13.83 -17.66 -0.49
N VAL A 443 -15.09 -17.90 -0.15
CA VAL A 443 -15.72 -17.31 1.03
C VAL A 443 -16.00 -18.42 2.02
N MET A 444 -15.68 -18.19 3.30
CA MET A 444 -15.95 -19.14 4.39
C MET A 444 -17.00 -18.53 5.29
N CYS A 445 -18.00 -19.31 5.67
CA CYS A 445 -18.94 -18.95 6.72
C CYS A 445 -18.52 -19.65 8.01
N LEU A 446 -18.36 -18.89 9.09
CA LEU A 446 -18.01 -19.36 10.42
C LEU A 446 -19.17 -19.10 11.38
N ASP A 447 -19.34 -19.97 12.37
CA ASP A 447 -20.13 -19.63 13.56
C ASP A 447 -19.31 -18.75 14.54
N ALA A 448 -19.96 -18.22 15.57
CA ALA A 448 -19.31 -17.39 16.58
C ALA A 448 -18.20 -18.13 17.39
N SER A 449 -18.16 -19.46 17.34
CA SER A 449 -17.08 -20.26 17.95
C SER A 449 -15.86 -20.42 17.02
N GLY A 450 -15.92 -19.87 15.81
CA GLY A 450 -14.86 -19.96 14.81
C GLY A 450 -14.89 -21.25 13.99
N ARG A 451 -15.96 -22.06 14.07
CA ARG A 451 -16.10 -23.28 13.27
C ARG A 451 -16.67 -22.97 11.90
N ILE A 452 -16.09 -23.57 10.87
CA ILE A 452 -16.55 -23.43 9.48
C ILE A 452 -17.88 -24.16 9.30
N LYS A 453 -18.94 -23.42 8.98
CA LYS A 453 -20.26 -23.96 8.59
C LYS A 453 -20.26 -24.44 7.13
N TYR A 454 -19.74 -23.62 6.21
CA TYR A 454 -19.62 -23.94 4.79
C TYR A 454 -18.54 -23.08 4.11
N GLN A 455 -18.16 -23.45 2.89
CA GLN A 455 -17.22 -22.70 2.05
C GLN A 455 -17.71 -22.63 0.61
N ILE A 456 -17.52 -21.48 -0.03
CA ILE A 456 -17.87 -21.24 -1.42
C ILE A 456 -16.58 -21.01 -2.20
N PRO A 457 -16.14 -21.96 -3.04
CA PRO A 457 -15.04 -21.75 -3.95
C PRO A 457 -15.42 -20.69 -5.00
N LEU A 458 -14.52 -19.75 -5.25
CA LEU A 458 -14.70 -18.69 -6.25
C LEU A 458 -13.79 -18.94 -7.44
N GLY A 459 -14.25 -18.58 -8.64
CA GLY A 459 -13.42 -18.56 -9.85
C GLY A 459 -12.42 -17.40 -9.88
N SER A 460 -12.70 -16.33 -9.12
CA SER A 460 -11.87 -15.14 -9.02
C SER A 460 -11.95 -14.52 -7.62
N PRO A 461 -10.99 -13.67 -7.22
CA PRO A 461 -11.01 -13.03 -5.90
C PRO A 461 -12.22 -12.13 -5.72
N ALA A 462 -12.84 -12.18 -4.53
CA ALA A 462 -13.88 -11.25 -4.14
C ALA A 462 -13.30 -9.85 -3.91
N LEU A 463 -13.80 -8.86 -4.65
CA LEU A 463 -13.45 -7.45 -4.52
C LEU A 463 -14.27 -6.75 -3.44
N ALA A 464 -15.51 -7.20 -3.22
CA ALA A 464 -16.41 -6.70 -2.19
C ALA A 464 -17.31 -7.83 -1.67
N LEU A 465 -17.67 -7.77 -0.39
CA LEU A 465 -18.59 -8.64 0.35
C LEU A 465 -19.53 -7.74 1.15
N MET A 466 -20.84 -7.91 0.97
CA MET A 466 -21.84 -7.04 1.61
C MET A 466 -23.12 -7.81 1.96
N PRO A 467 -23.89 -7.36 2.96
CA PRO A 467 -25.18 -7.95 3.24
C PRO A 467 -26.19 -7.56 2.16
N SER A 468 -27.20 -8.41 1.97
CA SER A 468 -28.39 -8.09 1.18
C SER A 468 -29.42 -7.36 2.04
N SER A 469 -30.33 -6.60 1.42
CA SER A 469 -31.53 -6.09 2.13
C SER A 469 -32.47 -7.23 2.55
N VAL A 470 -32.38 -8.39 1.89
CA VAL A 470 -33.07 -9.63 2.27
C VAL A 470 -32.23 -10.35 3.32
N GLY A 471 -32.75 -10.46 4.54
CA GLY A 471 -32.04 -11.04 5.67
C GLY A 471 -31.56 -12.48 5.39
N GLY A 472 -30.27 -12.73 5.65
CA GLY A 472 -29.60 -14.01 5.43
C GLY A 472 -28.87 -14.13 4.08
N ASP A 473 -29.16 -13.24 3.14
CA ASP A 473 -28.48 -13.19 1.84
C ASP A 473 -27.28 -12.22 1.89
N PHE A 474 -26.32 -12.44 0.99
CA PHE A 474 -25.16 -11.58 0.82
C PHE A 474 -24.76 -11.48 -0.64
N HIS A 475 -24.05 -10.40 -0.99
CA HIS A 475 -23.54 -10.19 -2.34
C HIS A 475 -22.02 -10.22 -2.38
N LEU A 476 -21.49 -10.78 -3.47
CA LEU A 476 -20.08 -10.82 -3.81
C LEU A 476 -19.84 -10.06 -5.10
N VAL A 477 -18.88 -9.15 -5.10
CA VAL A 477 -18.34 -8.57 -6.33
C VAL A 477 -17.15 -9.40 -6.75
N LEU A 478 -17.24 -10.04 -7.90
CA LEU A 478 -16.22 -10.94 -8.44
C LEU A 478 -15.51 -10.29 -9.62
N PHE A 479 -14.19 -10.45 -9.67
CA PHE A 479 -13.37 -9.96 -10.76
C PHE A 479 -13.64 -10.78 -12.04
N GLY A 480 -13.70 -10.10 -13.19
CA GLY A 480 -13.79 -10.73 -14.51
C GLY A 480 -12.48 -10.62 -15.30
N ASP A 481 -12.06 -11.67 -16.01
CA ASP A 481 -10.76 -11.75 -16.70
C ASP A 481 -10.71 -11.00 -18.05
N GLY A 482 -11.20 -9.75 -18.06
CA GLY A 482 -10.78 -8.66 -18.97
C GLY A 482 -11.06 -8.74 -20.47
N ASP A 483 -11.44 -9.89 -21.04
CA ASP A 483 -11.90 -10.00 -22.44
C ASP A 483 -12.97 -11.11 -22.64
N GLN A 484 -13.17 -11.99 -21.64
CA GLN A 484 -14.15 -13.08 -21.71
C GLN A 484 -15.19 -13.09 -20.59
N GLN A 485 -14.95 -12.39 -19.48
CA GLN A 485 -15.94 -12.21 -18.41
C GLN A 485 -15.81 -10.81 -17.79
N PRO A 486 -16.89 -10.02 -17.73
CA PRO A 486 -16.91 -8.73 -17.05
C PRO A 486 -16.93 -8.89 -15.52
N MET A 487 -16.69 -7.80 -14.80
CA MET A 487 -16.98 -7.78 -13.36
C MET A 487 -18.44 -8.15 -13.13
N ARG A 488 -18.72 -8.99 -12.13
CA ARG A 488 -20.09 -9.39 -11.80
C ARG A 488 -20.40 -9.19 -10.33
N LEU A 489 -21.63 -8.81 -10.05
CA LEU A 489 -22.24 -8.86 -8.72
C LEU A 489 -23.05 -10.15 -8.64
N ALA A 490 -22.73 -11.02 -7.68
CA ALA A 490 -23.44 -12.28 -7.48
C ALA A 490 -24.07 -12.32 -6.08
N THR A 491 -25.34 -12.72 -6.01
CA THR A 491 -26.13 -12.82 -4.78
C THR A 491 -26.16 -14.26 -4.30
N PHE A 492 -25.99 -14.48 -3.00
CA PHE A 492 -25.92 -15.80 -2.39
C PHE A 492 -26.86 -15.93 -1.18
N THR A 493 -27.43 -17.13 -1.02
CA THR A 493 -28.05 -17.59 0.23
C THR A 493 -27.32 -18.84 0.68
N GLY A 494 -26.70 -18.81 1.86
CA GLY A 494 -25.85 -19.91 2.30
C GLY A 494 -24.69 -20.12 1.31
N ASP A 495 -24.58 -21.33 0.75
CA ASP A 495 -23.59 -21.71 -0.26
C ASP A 495 -24.11 -21.67 -1.72
N ARG A 496 -25.35 -21.20 -1.92
CA ARG A 496 -26.03 -21.20 -3.22
C ARG A 496 -26.06 -19.81 -3.86
N GLU A 497 -25.59 -19.71 -5.11
CA GLU A 497 -25.76 -18.52 -5.96
C GLU A 497 -27.24 -18.40 -6.41
N LEU A 498 -27.87 -17.26 -6.15
CA LEU A 498 -29.26 -16.96 -6.50
C LEU A 498 -29.38 -16.20 -7.82
N ALA A 499 -28.52 -15.21 -8.02
CA ALA A 499 -28.59 -14.26 -9.13
C ALA A 499 -27.21 -13.68 -9.43
N GLU A 500 -27.02 -13.21 -10.66
CA GLU A 500 -25.86 -12.44 -11.08
C GLU A 500 -26.25 -11.21 -11.91
N MET A 501 -25.41 -10.19 -11.84
CA MET A 501 -25.51 -8.99 -12.65
C MET A 501 -24.14 -8.61 -13.22
N ASP A 502 -24.10 -8.36 -14.52
CA ASP A 502 -22.94 -7.83 -15.24
C ASP A 502 -22.74 -6.33 -14.93
N LEU A 503 -21.52 -5.98 -14.52
CA LEU A 503 -21.13 -4.61 -14.16
C LEU A 503 -20.33 -3.89 -15.27
N GLY A 504 -20.09 -4.54 -16.41
CA GLY A 504 -19.44 -3.97 -17.59
C GLY A 504 -18.00 -3.49 -17.33
N GLU A 505 -17.69 -2.25 -17.75
CA GLU A 505 -16.36 -1.60 -17.65
C GLU A 505 -16.04 -1.05 -16.24
N ALA A 506 -16.66 -1.58 -15.19
CA ALA A 506 -16.29 -1.24 -13.83
C ALA A 506 -14.82 -1.63 -13.58
N VAL A 507 -14.03 -0.71 -13.04
CA VAL A 507 -12.60 -0.90 -12.77
C VAL A 507 -12.30 -1.04 -11.28
N TYR A 508 -13.22 -0.59 -10.42
CA TYR A 508 -13.08 -0.65 -8.97
C TYR A 508 -14.45 -0.66 -8.28
N ALA A 509 -14.52 -1.30 -7.12
CA ALA A 509 -15.68 -1.34 -6.24
C ALA A 509 -15.22 -1.05 -4.80
N THR A 510 -16.01 -0.29 -4.05
CA THR A 510 -15.71 0.00 -2.64
C THR A 510 -16.03 -1.17 -1.73
N LYS A 511 -15.30 -1.25 -0.62
CA LYS A 511 -15.34 -2.40 0.27
C LYS A 511 -16.40 -2.34 1.37
N ASN A 512 -16.96 -1.17 1.70
CA ASN A 512 -17.78 -1.01 2.92
C ASN A 512 -18.91 0.03 2.77
N HIS A 513 -20.06 -0.33 2.19
CA HIS A 513 -21.32 0.33 2.53
C HIS A 513 -22.36 -0.73 2.87
N SER A 514 -23.18 -0.49 3.90
CA SER A 514 -24.08 -1.50 4.47
C SER A 514 -25.18 -1.97 3.51
N HIS A 515 -25.52 -1.18 2.48
CA HIS A 515 -26.67 -1.47 1.60
C HIS A 515 -26.38 -1.27 0.11
N PHE A 516 -25.22 -0.74 -0.28
CA PHE A 516 -24.89 -0.56 -1.69
C PHE A 516 -23.39 -0.65 -1.95
N VAL A 517 -23.02 -0.67 -3.22
CA VAL A 517 -21.63 -0.62 -3.67
C VAL A 517 -21.44 0.59 -4.53
N THR A 518 -20.35 1.30 -4.29
CA THR A 518 -19.87 2.32 -5.21
C THR A 518 -18.99 1.63 -6.25
N PHE A 519 -19.40 1.72 -7.52
CA PHE A 519 -18.64 1.26 -8.67
C PHE A 519 -18.03 2.44 -9.40
N PHE A 520 -16.75 2.31 -9.75
CA PHE A 520 -16.00 3.30 -10.51
C PHE A 520 -15.75 2.74 -11.89
N HIS A 521 -16.19 3.46 -12.90
CA HIS A 521 -16.05 3.05 -14.29
C HIS A 521 -14.81 3.67 -14.92
N ALA A 522 -14.26 3.03 -15.94
CA ALA A 522 -13.14 3.56 -16.73
C ALA A 522 -13.45 4.94 -17.34
N SER A 523 -14.72 5.24 -17.61
CA SER A 523 -15.22 6.54 -18.08
C SER A 523 -15.15 7.66 -17.03
N GLY A 524 -14.73 7.35 -15.80
CA GLY A 524 -14.72 8.26 -14.65
C GLY A 524 -16.06 8.41 -13.97
N ARG A 525 -17.13 7.74 -14.45
CA ARG A 525 -18.44 7.72 -13.81
C ARG A 525 -18.40 6.90 -12.52
N VAL A 526 -19.22 7.31 -11.55
CA VAL A 526 -19.47 6.56 -10.32
C VAL A 526 -20.93 6.14 -10.25
N SER A 527 -21.18 4.86 -10.03
CA SER A 527 -22.53 4.29 -9.93
C SER A 527 -22.70 3.65 -8.55
N LEU A 528 -23.82 3.94 -7.89
CA LEU A 528 -24.23 3.29 -6.65
C LEU A 528 -25.25 2.21 -6.98
N ILE A 529 -24.99 0.98 -6.54
CA ILE A 529 -25.81 -0.20 -6.84
C ILE A 529 -26.19 -0.89 -5.53
N SER A 530 -27.48 -1.14 -5.33
CA SER A 530 -28.10 -1.77 -4.15
C SER A 530 -28.88 -2.99 -4.62
N ASP A 531 -28.59 -4.18 -4.08
CA ASP A 531 -29.27 -5.45 -4.46
C ASP A 531 -29.43 -5.68 -5.97
N GLY A 532 -28.37 -5.40 -6.74
CA GLY A 532 -28.40 -5.56 -8.21
C GLY A 532 -29.22 -4.50 -8.95
N LEU A 533 -29.59 -3.40 -8.30
CA LEU A 533 -30.28 -2.27 -8.93
C LEU A 533 -29.44 -0.99 -8.82
N PRO A 534 -29.20 -0.26 -9.93
CA PRO A 534 -28.61 1.07 -9.88
C PRO A 534 -29.55 2.04 -9.15
N ILE A 535 -29.06 2.66 -8.08
CA ILE A 535 -29.82 3.62 -7.27
C ILE A 535 -29.41 5.07 -7.53
N ALA A 536 -28.17 5.32 -7.97
CA ALA A 536 -27.69 6.64 -8.35
C ALA A 536 -26.46 6.54 -9.26
N GLU A 537 -26.26 7.56 -10.09
CA GLU A 537 -25.02 7.75 -10.86
C GLU A 537 -24.58 9.20 -10.79
N TYR A 538 -23.26 9.43 -10.74
CA TYR A 538 -22.71 10.78 -10.80
C TYR A 538 -21.32 10.78 -11.46
N GLN A 539 -20.91 11.94 -11.97
CA GLN A 539 -19.60 12.15 -12.58
C GLN A 539 -18.76 13.08 -11.69
N PRO A 540 -17.75 12.57 -10.97
CA PRO A 540 -16.81 13.38 -10.22
C PRO A 540 -16.01 14.29 -11.15
N ARG A 541 -15.63 15.47 -10.63
CA ARG A 541 -14.86 16.47 -11.39
C ARG A 541 -13.37 16.44 -11.04
N GLY A 542 -12.99 15.76 -9.96
CA GLY A 542 -11.61 15.59 -9.51
C GLY A 542 -11.19 14.14 -9.34
N MET A 543 -9.98 13.95 -8.80
CA MET A 543 -9.48 12.63 -8.44
C MET A 543 -10.10 12.19 -7.11
N ILE A 544 -10.70 11.02 -7.07
CA ILE A 544 -11.34 10.48 -5.87
C ILE A 544 -10.25 9.99 -4.90
N LEU A 545 -10.34 10.43 -3.65
CA LEU A 545 -9.41 10.09 -2.58
C LEU A 545 -10.00 9.06 -1.62
N ASP A 546 -11.28 9.21 -1.28
CA ASP A 546 -12.00 8.34 -0.34
C ASP A 546 -13.52 8.55 -0.45
N ASP A 547 -14.33 7.61 0.07
CA ASP A 547 -15.78 7.73 0.12
C ASP A 547 -16.43 7.03 1.33
N ALA A 548 -17.67 7.43 1.68
CA ALA A 548 -18.42 6.87 2.80
C ALA A 548 -19.93 7.03 2.68
N TRP A 549 -20.68 6.12 3.27
CA TRP A 549 -22.13 6.23 3.45
C TRP A 549 -22.50 6.71 4.86
N VAL A 550 -23.55 7.54 4.95
CA VAL A 550 -24.13 8.03 6.21
C VAL A 550 -25.62 7.70 6.25
N PRO A 551 -26.01 6.51 6.77
CA PRO A 551 -27.39 6.02 6.75
C PRO A 551 -28.40 6.97 7.39
N ALA A 552 -28.08 7.49 8.57
CA ALA A 552 -28.97 8.39 9.33
C ALA A 552 -29.29 9.71 8.58
N ALA A 553 -28.42 10.09 7.64
CA ALA A 553 -28.56 11.27 6.79
C ALA A 553 -29.17 10.97 5.42
N ARG A 554 -29.19 9.68 5.05
CA ARG A 554 -29.34 9.22 3.66
C ARG A 554 -28.38 9.95 2.72
N ALA A 555 -27.14 10.10 3.16
CA ALA A 555 -26.13 10.88 2.45
C ALA A 555 -24.89 10.05 2.18
N TYR A 556 -24.40 10.14 0.95
CA TYR A 556 -23.14 9.59 0.50
C TYR A 556 -22.10 10.72 0.45
N VAL A 557 -20.91 10.48 0.97
CA VAL A 557 -19.82 11.45 1.03
C VAL A 557 -18.68 10.98 0.16
N ASN A 558 -18.20 11.86 -0.72
CA ASN A 558 -17.04 11.62 -1.56
C ASN A 558 -16.01 12.71 -1.31
N ILE A 559 -14.76 12.31 -1.08
CA ILE A 559 -13.63 13.20 -0.93
C ILE A 559 -12.87 13.22 -2.25
N GLU A 560 -12.90 14.34 -2.94
CA GLU A 560 -12.21 14.50 -4.22
C GLU A 560 -11.16 15.62 -4.18
N ARG A 561 -10.07 15.42 -4.92
CA ARG A 561 -9.03 16.42 -5.14
C ARG A 561 -9.30 17.16 -6.45
N GLN A 562 -9.72 18.41 -6.35
CA GLN A 562 -9.81 19.36 -7.45
C GLN A 562 -8.70 20.40 -7.29
N THR A 563 -7.54 20.20 -7.90
CA THR A 563 -6.35 21.01 -7.62
C THR A 563 -6.61 22.53 -7.67
N PRO A 564 -6.14 23.31 -6.66
CA PRO A 564 -5.38 22.89 -5.46
C PRO A 564 -6.27 22.56 -4.23
N ARG A 565 -7.59 22.44 -4.38
CA ARG A 565 -8.54 22.25 -3.28
C ARG A 565 -8.96 20.78 -3.13
N THR A 566 -9.03 20.30 -1.90
CA THR A 566 -9.81 19.09 -1.59
C THR A 566 -11.24 19.51 -1.30
N LEU A 567 -12.20 18.82 -1.90
CA LEU A 567 -13.62 19.03 -1.68
C LEU A 567 -14.22 17.78 -1.05
N VAL A 568 -15.04 18.01 -0.02
CA VAL A 568 -15.90 16.99 0.57
C VAL A 568 -17.29 17.22 0.00
N ASN A 569 -17.69 16.38 -0.94
CA ASN A 569 -19.02 16.43 -1.53
C ASN A 569 -19.96 15.53 -0.74
N VAL A 570 -21.11 16.08 -0.35
CA VAL A 570 -22.16 15.35 0.35
C VAL A 570 -23.38 15.25 -0.56
N PHE A 571 -23.68 14.04 -0.99
CA PHE A 571 -24.79 13.71 -1.89
C PHE A 571 -25.92 13.09 -1.08
N ARG A 572 -27.03 13.81 -0.93
CA ARG A 572 -28.24 13.26 -0.32
C ARG A 572 -29.00 12.44 -1.34
N LEU A 573 -29.21 11.15 -1.07
CA LEU A 573 -29.99 10.28 -1.95
C LEU A 573 -31.49 10.50 -1.73
N THR A 574 -32.20 10.83 -2.82
CA THR A 574 -33.66 11.10 -2.81
C THR A 574 -34.48 9.84 -2.60
N THR A 575 -33.96 8.69 -3.02
CA THR A 575 -34.49 7.35 -2.77
C THR A 575 -33.67 6.67 -1.68
N THR A 576 -34.31 5.86 -0.84
CA THR A 576 -33.60 5.06 0.16
C THR A 576 -32.99 3.90 -0.62
N PRO A 577 -31.68 3.61 -0.50
CA PRO A 577 -31.19 2.26 -0.81
C PRO A 577 -32.05 1.31 0.02
N HIS A 578 -32.71 0.34 -0.62
CA HIS A 578 -33.54 -0.62 0.08
C HIS A 578 -32.67 -1.57 0.89
#